data_AF-A0A0F8YWX4-F1
#
_entry.id   AF-A0A0F8YWX4-F1
#
_cell.length_a   1.000
_cell.length_b   1.000
_cell.length_c   1.000
_cell.angle_alpha   90.00
_cell.angle_beta   90.00
_cell.angle_gamma   90.00
#
_symmetry.space_group_name_H-M   'P 1'
#
loop_
_entity.id
_entity.type
_entity.pdbx_description
1 polymer ?
#
loop_
_entity_poly.entity_id
_entity_poly.type
_entity_poly.pdbx_seq_one_letter_code
_entity_poly.pdbx_strand_id
1 'polypeptide(L)'
;TDSLQSIRDAIGLFDTAAEWLALLAAVNTDATSATHATTYVTLEAGTASDDAYNGQTISVTDATDGHAETRRIEDYTSGRLVTFDRALSFTPVQDDIIRIYDMPYNAIAAIAGGTANTYIVTDTGAAGGNAIPDVFVWLTIDSAGARLITSGVTDDNGEVVFYLDSGTTYYVWMTKSGWGFSDNGEAWVAD
;
A
#
# COMPACT_ATOMS: atom_id res chain seq x y z
N THR A 1 -25.01 23.74 -0.92
CA THR A 1 -24.55 22.62 -0.08
C THR A 1 -23.91 21.49 -0.88
N ASP A 2 -23.60 21.69 -2.17
CA ASP A 2 -23.11 20.62 -3.06
C ASP A 2 -21.66 20.76 -3.54
N SER A 3 -20.84 21.65 -2.97
CA SER A 3 -19.45 21.79 -3.45
C SER A 3 -18.56 20.62 -3.00
N LEU A 4 -18.78 20.08 -1.80
CA LEU A 4 -17.96 18.98 -1.29
C LEU A 4 -18.40 17.63 -1.86
N GLN A 5 -19.69 17.40 -2.07
CA GLN A 5 -20.18 16.17 -2.69
C GLN A 5 -19.80 16.11 -4.17
N SER A 6 -19.93 17.22 -4.90
CA SER A 6 -19.46 17.32 -6.28
C SER A 6 -17.95 17.09 -6.44
N ILE A 7 -17.13 17.48 -5.47
CA ILE A 7 -15.69 17.21 -5.47
C ILE A 7 -15.41 15.74 -5.09
N ARG A 8 -16.18 15.14 -4.17
CA ARG A 8 -16.09 13.71 -3.83
C ARG A 8 -16.38 12.83 -5.05
N ASP A 9 -17.44 13.16 -5.78
CA ASP A 9 -17.91 12.37 -6.91
C ASP A 9 -17.01 12.59 -8.16
N ALA A 10 -16.37 13.76 -8.30
CA ALA A 10 -15.48 14.07 -9.43
C ALA A 10 -14.07 13.45 -9.32
N ILE A 11 -13.63 13.09 -8.12
CA ILE A 11 -12.31 12.47 -7.89
C ILE A 11 -12.39 10.94 -8.03
N GLY A 12 -13.57 10.33 -7.93
CA GLY A 12 -13.84 8.95 -8.36
C GLY A 12 -12.96 7.85 -7.74
N LEU A 13 -12.22 8.15 -6.68
CA LEU A 13 -11.24 7.24 -6.08
C LEU A 13 -11.74 6.57 -4.79
N PHE A 14 -12.82 7.09 -4.18
CA PHE A 14 -13.39 6.56 -2.92
C PHE A 14 -14.90 6.77 -2.89
N ASP A 15 -15.65 5.66 -2.95
CA ASP A 15 -17.10 5.55 -3.07
C ASP A 15 -17.83 5.63 -1.72
N THR A 16 -17.13 5.49 -0.59
CA THR A 16 -17.78 5.51 0.73
C THR A 16 -17.07 6.35 1.79
N ALA A 17 -17.85 6.87 2.75
CA ALA A 17 -17.31 7.52 3.94
C ALA A 17 -16.44 6.58 4.79
N ALA A 18 -16.58 5.26 4.63
CA ALA A 18 -15.72 4.25 5.26
C ALA A 18 -14.34 4.15 4.60
N GLU A 19 -14.25 4.36 3.29
CA GLU A 19 -12.97 4.45 2.56
C GLU A 19 -12.26 5.78 2.85
N TRP A 20 -13.02 6.86 2.99
CA TRP A 20 -12.50 8.13 3.53
C TRP A 20 -12.10 8.03 5.01
N LEU A 21 -12.68 7.11 5.77
CA LEU A 21 -12.28 6.81 7.15
C LEU A 21 -11.10 5.83 7.20
N ALA A 22 -10.87 5.03 6.15
CA ALA A 22 -9.64 4.25 5.97
C ALA A 22 -8.44 5.14 5.57
N LEU A 23 -8.70 6.34 5.05
CA LEU A 23 -7.70 7.43 4.94
C LEU A 23 -7.32 8.01 6.31
N LEU A 24 -8.12 7.74 7.36
CA LEU A 24 -7.79 8.13 8.73
C LEU A 24 -6.70 7.17 9.24
N ALA A 25 -5.56 7.72 9.64
CA ALA A 25 -4.39 6.96 10.08
C ALA A 25 -4.75 5.77 11.01
N ALA A 26 -4.22 4.59 10.70
CA ALA A 26 -4.31 3.39 11.54
C ALA A 26 -3.75 3.66 12.95
N VAL A 27 -2.73 4.51 13.01
CA VAL A 27 -2.18 5.06 14.25
C VAL A 27 -1.94 6.54 14.05
N ASN A 28 -2.52 7.36 14.93
CA ASN A 28 -2.17 8.77 15.08
C ASN A 28 -1.62 8.95 16.50
N THR A 29 -0.34 9.26 16.61
CA THR A 29 0.39 9.27 17.88
C THR A 29 1.59 10.18 17.81
N ASP A 30 2.16 10.48 18.97
CA ASP A 30 3.41 11.24 19.03
C ASP A 30 4.63 10.31 19.19
N ALA A 31 5.81 10.84 18.89
CA ALA A 31 7.09 10.17 19.09
C ALA A 31 7.52 10.20 20.57
N THR A 32 8.01 9.07 21.11
CA THR A 32 8.19 8.86 22.57
C THR A 32 9.50 9.33 23.21
N SER A 33 10.58 9.64 22.47
CA SER A 33 11.89 9.72 23.13
C SER A 33 12.97 10.60 22.49
N ALA A 34 13.92 11.06 23.31
CA ALA A 34 15.09 11.86 22.92
C ALA A 34 16.21 11.07 22.20
N THR A 35 16.01 9.77 21.96
CA THR A 35 16.98 8.89 21.31
C THR A 35 16.48 8.40 19.95
N HIS A 36 15.88 9.26 19.15
CA HIS A 36 15.60 8.91 17.76
C HIS A 36 16.82 9.19 16.88
N ALA A 37 16.89 8.47 15.77
CA ALA A 37 17.79 8.78 14.67
C ALA A 37 16.97 9.15 13.44
N THR A 38 17.63 9.63 12.40
CA THR A 38 16.96 9.86 11.12
C THR A 38 16.39 8.58 10.50
N THR A 39 16.75 7.39 11.01
CA THR A 39 16.35 6.09 10.46
C THR A 39 15.29 5.34 11.27
N TYR A 40 14.88 5.83 12.45
CA TYR A 40 13.85 5.19 13.24
C TYR A 40 13.16 6.15 14.22
N VAL A 41 11.95 5.76 14.64
CA VAL A 41 11.18 6.41 15.71
C VAL A 41 10.55 5.36 16.62
N THR A 42 10.29 5.71 17.88
CA THR A 42 9.50 4.86 18.78
C THR A 42 8.17 5.54 19.10
N LEU A 43 7.06 4.81 19.02
CA LEU A 43 5.70 5.39 19.14
C LEU A 43 5.13 5.37 20.56
N GLU A 44 4.35 6.39 20.90
CA GLU A 44 3.65 6.48 22.20
C GLU A 44 2.48 5.50 22.28
N ALA A 45 1.76 5.35 21.18
CA ALA A 45 0.63 4.45 21.03
C ALA A 45 0.82 3.51 19.82
N GLY A 46 -0.04 2.50 19.76
CA GLY A 46 0.01 1.45 18.75
C GLY A 46 -0.09 0.05 19.35
N THR A 47 -0.18 -0.95 18.48
CA THR A 47 -0.19 -2.36 18.89
C THR A 47 1.18 -2.83 19.38
N ALA A 48 1.20 -3.87 20.21
CA ALA A 48 2.43 -4.57 20.62
C ALA A 48 2.69 -5.82 19.75
N SER A 49 1.94 -5.99 18.66
CA SER A 49 2.17 -7.02 17.66
C SER A 49 3.38 -6.64 16.80
N ASP A 50 4.33 -7.55 16.71
CA ASP A 50 5.43 -7.49 15.73
C ASP A 50 4.86 -7.46 14.31
N ASP A 51 5.54 -6.76 13.42
CA ASP A 51 5.23 -6.64 11.99
C ASP A 51 3.88 -6.03 11.64
N ALA A 52 3.12 -5.53 12.63
CA ALA A 52 1.74 -5.11 12.44
C ALA A 52 1.54 -4.03 11.39
N TYR A 53 2.58 -3.22 11.15
CA TYR A 53 2.57 -2.13 10.17
C TYR A 53 3.70 -2.25 9.14
N ASN A 54 4.35 -3.42 9.02
CA ASN A 54 5.45 -3.58 8.06
C ASN A 54 4.96 -3.35 6.63
N GLY A 55 5.70 -2.51 5.90
CA GLY A 55 5.36 -2.12 4.55
C GLY A 55 4.26 -1.06 4.43
N GLN A 56 3.64 -0.64 5.54
CA GLN A 56 2.74 0.51 5.56
C GLN A 56 3.51 1.83 5.42
N THR A 57 2.77 2.90 5.18
CA THR A 57 3.30 4.25 5.07
C THR A 57 3.24 4.97 6.40
N ILE A 58 4.31 5.69 6.74
CA ILE A 58 4.39 6.56 7.92
C ILE A 58 4.72 7.98 7.52
N SER A 59 3.98 8.96 8.04
CA SER A 59 4.34 10.37 8.00
C SER A 59 4.84 10.82 9.37
N VAL A 60 5.99 11.48 9.36
CA VAL A 60 6.61 12.12 10.52
C VAL A 60 6.57 13.61 10.27
N THR A 61 5.92 14.36 11.16
CA THR A 61 5.85 15.83 11.10
C THR A 61 6.62 16.40 12.28
N ASP A 62 7.66 17.16 11.99
CA ASP A 62 8.40 17.94 12.99
C ASP A 62 7.45 18.97 13.60
N ALA A 63 7.22 18.87 14.91
CA ALA A 63 6.30 19.76 15.61
C ALA A 63 6.86 21.20 15.74
N THR A 64 8.18 21.37 15.58
CA THR A 64 8.87 22.66 15.74
C THR A 64 8.59 23.60 14.58
N ASP A 65 8.64 23.08 13.34
CA ASP A 65 8.54 23.89 12.12
C ASP A 65 7.49 23.38 11.11
N GLY A 66 6.84 22.26 11.41
CA GLY A 66 5.81 21.66 10.56
C GLY A 66 6.37 20.94 9.33
N HIS A 67 7.69 20.77 9.23
CA HIS A 67 8.30 20.00 8.15
C HIS A 67 7.86 18.54 8.26
N ALA A 68 7.31 18.00 7.17
CA ALA A 68 6.75 16.67 7.16
C ALA A 68 7.41 15.82 6.08
N GLU A 69 7.75 14.59 6.46
CA GLU A 69 8.27 13.60 5.53
C GLU A 69 7.53 12.29 5.65
N THR A 70 7.49 11.57 4.53
CA THR A 70 6.83 10.26 4.43
C THR A 70 7.85 9.18 4.14
N ARG A 71 7.68 8.03 4.80
CA ARG A 71 8.55 6.85 4.69
C ARG A 71 7.74 5.57 4.60
N ARG A 72 8.40 4.50 4.18
CA ARG A 72 7.89 3.14 4.32
C ARG A 72 8.44 2.55 5.61
N ILE A 73 7.58 1.86 6.35
CA ILE A 73 7.98 1.09 7.52
C ILE A 73 8.69 -0.18 7.03
N GLU A 74 9.98 -0.29 7.30
CA GLU A 74 10.74 -1.53 7.06
C GLU A 74 10.44 -2.57 8.13
N ASP A 75 10.45 -2.15 9.39
CA ASP A 75 10.20 -2.98 10.55
C ASP A 75 9.41 -2.22 11.62
N TYR A 76 8.42 -2.88 12.20
CA TYR A 76 7.63 -2.44 13.34
C TYR A 76 7.74 -3.51 14.42
N THR A 77 8.51 -3.21 15.45
CA THR A 77 8.73 -4.18 16.51
C THR A 77 7.58 -4.20 17.51
N SER A 78 7.44 -5.30 18.25
CA SER A 78 6.57 -5.36 19.45
C SER A 78 6.84 -4.26 20.51
N GLY A 79 8.03 -3.65 20.47
CA GLY A 79 8.41 -2.48 21.29
C GLY A 79 7.98 -1.13 20.69
N ARG A 80 7.20 -1.12 19.61
CA ARG A 80 6.76 0.06 18.85
C ARG A 80 7.89 0.90 18.26
N LEU A 81 9.07 0.30 18.10
CA LEU A 81 10.14 0.87 17.31
C LEU A 81 9.84 0.64 15.84
N VAL A 82 9.91 1.71 15.07
CA VAL A 82 9.64 1.76 13.63
C VAL A 82 10.93 2.13 12.90
N THR A 83 11.42 1.29 12.01
CA THR A 83 12.53 1.62 11.12
C THR A 83 12.03 2.04 9.74
N PHE A 84 12.79 2.91 9.07
CA PHE A 84 12.43 3.46 7.78
C PHE A 84 13.26 2.88 6.65
N ASP A 85 12.67 2.81 5.46
CA ASP A 85 13.34 2.47 4.19
C ASP A 85 14.51 3.40 3.85
N ARG A 86 14.47 4.64 4.32
CA ARG A 86 15.54 5.63 4.17
C ARG A 86 15.51 6.67 5.28
N ALA A 87 16.66 7.27 5.55
CA ALA A 87 16.80 8.33 6.55
C ALA A 87 15.90 9.55 6.23
N LEU A 88 15.29 10.15 7.26
CA LEU A 88 14.68 11.48 7.26
C LEU A 88 15.74 12.58 7.09
N SER A 89 15.34 13.76 6.59
CA SER A 89 16.23 14.92 6.53
C SER A 89 16.38 15.63 7.88
N PHE A 90 15.62 15.20 8.89
CA PHE A 90 15.63 15.70 10.25
C PHE A 90 15.63 14.53 11.25
N THR A 91 16.06 14.81 12.47
CA THR A 91 16.01 13.82 13.56
C THR A 91 14.68 14.01 14.30
N PRO A 92 13.79 13.01 14.33
CA PRO A 92 12.55 13.13 15.07
C PRO A 92 12.82 13.39 16.56
N VAL A 93 12.02 14.24 17.19
CA VAL A 93 12.11 14.53 18.62
C VAL A 93 10.80 14.19 19.32
N GLN A 94 10.78 14.34 20.64
CA GLN A 94 9.52 14.23 21.39
C GLN A 94 8.50 15.24 20.87
N ASP A 95 7.22 14.85 20.88
CA ASP A 95 6.05 15.62 20.41
C ASP A 95 5.93 15.75 18.88
N ASP A 96 6.85 15.19 18.09
CA ASP A 96 6.65 15.06 16.65
C ASP A 96 5.45 14.18 16.35
N ILE A 97 4.66 14.61 15.38
CA ILE A 97 3.39 13.95 15.06
C ILE A 97 3.65 12.81 14.09
N ILE A 98 3.27 11.61 14.50
CA ILE A 98 3.43 10.38 13.74
C ILE A 98 2.08 9.85 13.28
N ARG A 99 1.97 9.62 11.97
CA ARG A 99 0.78 9.03 11.35
C ARG A 99 1.15 7.82 10.53
N ILE A 100 0.68 6.65 10.95
CA ILE A 100 0.76 5.43 10.15
C ILE A 100 -0.55 5.27 9.40
N TYR A 101 -0.48 5.16 8.09
CA TYR A 101 -1.64 4.97 7.23
C TYR A 101 -1.82 3.48 6.95
N ASP A 102 -3.06 2.97 7.12
CA ASP A 102 -3.41 1.57 6.84
C ASP A 102 -3.33 1.21 5.35
N MET A 103 -2.93 2.18 4.53
CA MET A 103 -2.68 2.01 3.12
C MET A 103 -1.32 1.33 2.92
N PRO A 104 -1.28 0.15 2.28
CA PRO A 104 -0.02 -0.35 1.74
C PRO A 104 0.52 0.69 0.74
N TYR A 105 1.85 0.83 0.67
CA TYR A 105 2.58 1.85 -0.09
C TYR A 105 2.02 2.15 -1.51
N ASN A 106 1.42 1.16 -2.16
CA ASN A 106 0.81 1.24 -3.50
C ASN A 106 -0.54 1.96 -3.58
N ALA A 107 -1.29 2.13 -2.49
CA ALA A 107 -2.48 2.99 -2.53
C ALA A 107 -2.09 4.48 -2.60
N ILE A 108 -0.87 4.85 -2.14
CA ILE A 108 -0.27 6.14 -2.45
C ILE A 108 0.30 6.16 -3.86
N ALA A 109 0.86 5.07 -4.40
CA ALA A 109 1.27 5.04 -5.82
C ALA A 109 0.09 5.38 -6.76
N ALA A 110 -1.13 4.91 -6.47
CA ALA A 110 -2.33 5.32 -7.20
C ALA A 110 -2.63 6.84 -7.12
N ILE A 111 -2.20 7.52 -6.05
CA ILE A 111 -2.35 8.98 -5.83
C ILE A 111 -1.08 9.76 -6.26
N ALA A 112 0.08 9.10 -6.33
CA ALA A 112 1.41 9.69 -6.53
C ALA A 112 2.00 9.44 -7.93
N GLY A 113 1.25 8.80 -8.84
CA GLY A 113 1.61 8.71 -10.26
C GLY A 113 2.01 7.32 -10.78
N GLY A 114 1.56 6.25 -10.13
CA GLY A 114 1.64 4.90 -10.67
C GLY A 114 0.89 4.80 -11.99
N THR A 115 1.49 4.13 -12.98
CA THR A 115 0.89 3.95 -14.29
C THR A 115 -0.19 2.87 -14.19
N ALA A 116 -1.32 3.09 -14.86
CA ALA A 116 -2.34 2.06 -14.99
C ALA A 116 -1.78 0.89 -15.80
N ASN A 117 -1.73 -0.28 -15.18
CA ASN A 117 -1.23 -1.50 -15.75
C ASN A 117 -2.34 -2.54 -15.79
N THR A 118 -2.56 -3.14 -16.95
CA THR A 118 -3.62 -4.13 -17.14
C THR A 118 -3.03 -5.52 -17.11
N TYR A 119 -3.54 -6.36 -16.21
CA TYR A 119 -3.28 -7.78 -16.21
C TYR A 119 -4.50 -8.53 -16.76
N ILE A 120 -4.28 -9.43 -17.71
CA ILE A 120 -5.35 -10.17 -18.38
C ILE A 120 -5.25 -11.65 -18.03
N VAL A 121 -6.32 -12.21 -17.48
CA VAL A 121 -6.42 -13.63 -17.15
C VAL A 121 -7.14 -14.37 -18.27
N THR A 122 -6.47 -15.37 -18.84
CA THR A 122 -7.02 -16.22 -19.89
C THR A 122 -6.87 -17.71 -19.55
N ASP A 123 -7.67 -18.55 -20.20
CA ASP A 123 -7.64 -20.02 -20.05
C ASP A 123 -6.34 -20.70 -20.52
N THR A 124 -5.48 -19.99 -21.24
CA THR A 124 -4.22 -20.50 -21.77
C THR A 124 -2.99 -19.81 -21.19
N GLY A 125 -3.16 -18.82 -20.32
CA GLY A 125 -2.05 -18.01 -19.79
C GLY A 125 -1.36 -17.13 -20.84
N ALA A 126 -1.95 -16.98 -22.04
CA ALA A 126 -1.35 -16.29 -23.17
C ALA A 126 -2.32 -15.31 -23.85
N ALA A 127 -1.77 -14.28 -24.50
CA ALA A 127 -2.55 -13.36 -25.31
C ALA A 127 -3.28 -14.12 -26.44
N GLY A 128 -4.61 -14.12 -26.39
CA GLY A 128 -5.48 -14.82 -27.35
C GLY A 128 -6.30 -15.99 -26.79
N GLY A 129 -6.10 -16.37 -25.51
CA GLY A 129 -6.98 -17.30 -24.80
C GLY A 129 -8.37 -16.71 -24.52
N ASN A 130 -9.31 -17.55 -24.09
CA ASN A 130 -10.60 -17.07 -23.63
C ASN A 130 -10.43 -16.33 -22.30
N ALA A 131 -10.96 -15.12 -22.24
CA ALA A 131 -11.01 -14.32 -21.02
C ALA A 131 -11.71 -15.09 -19.89
N ILE A 132 -11.14 -15.01 -18.68
CA ILE A 132 -11.75 -15.57 -17.47
C ILE A 132 -12.19 -14.42 -16.57
N PRO A 133 -13.50 -14.14 -16.49
CA PRO A 133 -14.03 -13.12 -15.58
C PRO A 133 -14.02 -13.60 -14.12
N ASP A 134 -14.24 -12.70 -13.17
CA ASP A 134 -14.34 -12.96 -11.73
C ASP A 134 -13.18 -13.80 -11.15
N VAL A 135 -11.96 -13.60 -11.64
CA VAL A 135 -10.75 -14.17 -11.04
C VAL A 135 -10.25 -13.21 -9.99
N PHE A 136 -10.05 -13.68 -8.77
CA PHE A 136 -9.37 -12.89 -7.74
C PHE A 136 -7.87 -12.93 -8.00
N VAL A 137 -7.29 -11.78 -8.30
CA VAL A 137 -5.86 -11.60 -8.64
C VAL A 137 -5.21 -10.77 -7.55
N TRP A 138 -4.02 -11.16 -7.09
CA TRP A 138 -3.22 -10.35 -6.18
C TRP A 138 -1.74 -10.36 -6.56
N LEU A 139 -1.06 -9.27 -6.22
CA LEU A 139 0.34 -9.05 -6.52
C LEU A 139 1.16 -9.01 -5.25
N THR A 140 2.34 -9.64 -5.28
CA THR A 140 3.34 -9.54 -4.20
C THR A 140 4.66 -9.01 -4.74
N ILE A 141 5.53 -8.54 -3.83
CA ILE A 141 6.92 -8.14 -4.18
C ILE A 141 7.93 -9.28 -4.00
N ASP A 142 7.53 -10.36 -3.34
CA ASP A 142 8.34 -11.54 -3.16
C ASP A 142 7.70 -12.76 -3.83
N SER A 143 8.56 -13.69 -4.26
CA SER A 143 8.16 -14.94 -4.91
C SER A 143 7.54 -15.96 -3.95
N ALA A 144 7.61 -15.74 -2.63
CA ALA A 144 6.97 -16.61 -1.65
C ALA A 144 5.49 -16.24 -1.42
N GLY A 145 5.02 -15.12 -1.98
CA GLY A 145 3.64 -14.68 -1.87
C GLY A 145 3.27 -14.08 -0.51
N ALA A 146 4.27 -13.70 0.29
CA ALA A 146 4.05 -13.27 1.68
C ALA A 146 3.72 -11.78 1.80
N ARG A 147 4.23 -10.94 0.89
CA ARG A 147 4.12 -9.47 0.97
C ARG A 147 3.18 -8.96 -0.12
N LEU A 148 1.90 -8.92 0.22
CA LEU A 148 0.83 -8.34 -0.61
C LEU A 148 1.12 -6.86 -0.93
N ILE A 149 0.99 -6.53 -2.21
CA ILE A 149 0.95 -5.16 -2.71
C ILE A 149 -0.50 -4.78 -2.94
N THR A 150 -1.15 -5.41 -3.92
CA THR A 150 -2.50 -5.06 -4.34
C THR A 150 -3.27 -6.29 -4.74
N SER A 151 -4.58 -6.16 -4.85
CA SER A 151 -5.46 -7.19 -5.39
C SER A 151 -6.64 -6.58 -6.14
N GLY A 152 -7.25 -7.34 -7.02
CA GLY A 152 -8.43 -6.97 -7.76
C GLY A 152 -9.17 -8.20 -8.26
N VAL A 153 -10.30 -7.98 -8.92
CA VAL A 153 -11.10 -9.02 -9.55
C VAL A 153 -11.21 -8.71 -11.03
N THR A 154 -11.05 -9.71 -11.88
CA THR A 154 -11.17 -9.51 -13.32
C THR A 154 -12.62 -9.20 -13.74
N ASP A 155 -12.78 -8.31 -14.70
CA ASP A 155 -14.07 -7.97 -15.32
C ASP A 155 -14.54 -9.04 -16.33
N ASP A 156 -15.63 -8.77 -17.04
CA ASP A 156 -16.17 -9.66 -18.09
C ASP A 156 -15.17 -9.97 -19.23
N ASN A 157 -14.14 -9.13 -19.41
CA ASN A 157 -13.07 -9.29 -20.39
C ASN A 157 -11.84 -10.01 -19.81
N GLY A 158 -11.90 -10.45 -18.55
CA GLY A 158 -10.77 -11.08 -17.87
C GLY A 158 -9.68 -10.09 -17.48
N GLU A 159 -9.97 -8.78 -17.48
CA GLU A 159 -9.00 -7.72 -17.23
C GLU A 159 -9.09 -7.23 -15.78
N VAL A 160 -7.94 -6.96 -15.17
CA VAL A 160 -7.82 -6.27 -13.90
C VAL A 160 -6.76 -5.18 -14.00
N VAL A 161 -7.08 -3.98 -13.53
CA VAL A 161 -6.17 -2.82 -13.59
C VAL A 161 -5.51 -2.59 -12.24
N PHE A 162 -4.19 -2.47 -12.26
CA PHE A 162 -3.36 -2.13 -11.10
C PHE A 162 -2.59 -0.85 -11.37
N TYR A 163 -2.49 0.03 -10.38
CA TYR A 163 -1.69 1.25 -10.47
C TYR A 163 -0.33 1.00 -9.81
N LEU A 164 0.71 0.86 -10.64
CA LEU A 164 2.03 0.36 -10.22
C LEU A 164 3.16 1.17 -10.84
N ASP A 165 4.34 1.04 -10.26
CA ASP A 165 5.56 1.66 -10.79
C ASP A 165 6.05 0.86 -12.00
N SER A 166 5.97 1.46 -13.19
CA SER A 166 6.46 0.89 -14.45
C SER A 166 7.91 0.42 -14.34
N GLY A 167 8.21 -0.73 -14.95
CA GLY A 167 9.53 -1.36 -14.91
C GLY A 167 9.85 -2.12 -13.62
N THR A 168 8.95 -2.14 -12.63
CA THR A 168 9.10 -2.93 -11.40
C THR A 168 8.58 -4.35 -11.60
N THR A 169 9.30 -5.33 -11.07
CA THR A 169 8.88 -6.73 -11.05
C THR A 169 8.00 -7.02 -9.83
N TYR A 170 6.84 -7.60 -10.08
CA TYR A 170 5.89 -8.13 -9.12
C TYR A 170 5.69 -9.64 -9.36
N TYR A 171 5.06 -10.33 -8.42
CA TYR A 171 4.67 -11.73 -8.56
C TYR A 171 3.16 -11.84 -8.52
N VAL A 172 2.58 -12.51 -9.51
CA VAL A 172 1.12 -12.56 -9.70
C VAL A 172 0.56 -13.85 -9.14
N TRP A 173 -0.57 -13.74 -8.48
CA TRP A 173 -1.30 -14.87 -7.93
C TRP A 173 -2.78 -14.73 -8.25
N MET A 174 -3.43 -15.86 -8.46
CA MET A 174 -4.79 -15.95 -8.97
C MET A 174 -5.54 -17.10 -8.31
N THR A 175 -6.83 -16.88 -8.05
CA THR A 175 -7.73 -17.94 -7.60
C THR A 175 -9.14 -17.75 -8.14
N LYS A 176 -9.76 -18.87 -8.50
CA LYS A 176 -11.16 -18.99 -8.89
C LYS A 176 -11.59 -20.43 -8.69
N SER A 177 -12.75 -20.64 -8.08
CA SER A 177 -13.25 -22.00 -7.85
C SER A 177 -13.42 -22.75 -9.18
N GLY A 178 -12.91 -23.98 -9.24
CA GLY A 178 -12.95 -24.80 -10.45
C GLY A 178 -11.85 -24.51 -11.49
N TRP A 179 -10.94 -23.58 -11.21
CA TRP A 179 -9.81 -23.25 -12.08
C TRP A 179 -8.47 -23.54 -11.41
N GLY A 180 -7.53 -24.07 -12.18
CA GLY A 180 -6.12 -24.20 -11.78
C GLY A 180 -5.28 -23.24 -12.60
N PHE A 181 -4.51 -22.38 -11.94
CA PHE A 181 -3.62 -21.42 -12.60
C PHE A 181 -2.18 -21.93 -12.49
N SER A 182 -1.55 -22.25 -13.63
CA SER A 182 -0.15 -22.67 -13.70
C SER A 182 0.82 -21.54 -13.39
N ASP A 183 0.41 -20.30 -13.66
CA ASP A 183 1.28 -19.13 -13.64
C ASP A 183 1.23 -18.42 -12.28
N ASN A 184 0.71 -19.11 -11.26
CA ASN A 184 0.68 -18.60 -9.89
C ASN A 184 2.10 -18.50 -9.33
N GLY A 185 2.45 -17.31 -8.85
CA GLY A 185 3.78 -16.98 -8.34
C GLY A 185 4.79 -16.65 -9.43
N GLU A 186 4.36 -16.52 -10.69
CA GLU A 186 5.24 -16.08 -11.78
C GLU A 186 5.49 -14.57 -11.72
N ALA A 187 6.69 -14.19 -12.16
CA ALA A 187 7.09 -12.80 -12.21
C ALA A 187 6.38 -12.06 -13.36
N TRP A 188 5.90 -10.86 -13.07
CA TRP A 188 5.30 -9.95 -14.04
C TRP A 188 5.87 -8.55 -13.86
N VAL A 189 6.22 -7.91 -14.97
CA VAL A 189 6.79 -6.57 -14.98
C VAL A 189 5.67 -5.61 -15.37
N ALA A 190 5.44 -4.59 -14.55
CA ALA A 190 4.55 -3.50 -14.90
C ALA A 190 5.13 -2.74 -16.11
N ASP A 191 4.31 -2.49 -17.12
CA ASP A 191 4.62 -1.68 -18.31
C ASP A 191 4.76 -0.18 -17.97
#